data_AF-A0A178M5I4-F1
#
_entry.id   AF-A0A178M5I4-F1
#
_cell.length_a   1.000
_cell.length_b   1.000
_cell.length_c   1.000
_cell.angle_alpha   90.00
_cell.angle_beta   90.00
_cell.angle_gamma   90.00
#
_symmetry.space_group_name_H-M   'P 1'
#
loop_
_entity.id
_entity.type
_entity.pdbx_description
1 polymer ?
#
loop_
_entity_poly.entity_id
_entity_poly.type
_entity_poly.pdbx_seq_one_letter_code
_entity_poly.pdbx_strand_id
1 'polypeptide(L)'
;MPRDDTVVKKGSLRRTDSVPGHGDAVRVINETLKGPVASIFRSLVPAFGDIRGEDFYDTVMDSSELLHGCILIFRRHRDQFRTLLVDERGRPVNDDFVKLRCGRSVHDIIAMIVRTHAKRHFRTTLGGDPNDVGSRAGRMYQAMNEYLIHEWQVPLVPHYAPMPIHKVVEMGPRLLDIRESELLDAITAAAGPPPPVMRGLPSTPPPLPPRFEVTAPPQSNTVVARRGGSFMPVAAAQPFSGTPQEEFWWEALQDRGAASVLGARSGHEMRELVAALAGVNDAVRSELFAGLSLSTVQAAVCLATAFKVMGRNAFGQVFGLPGKPAMVTTIAQRLRQRNVGSRTELKALAALTEGAVRL
;
A
#
# COMPACT_ATOMS: atom_id res chain seq x y z
N MET A 1 59.47 -43.81 -9.01
CA MET A 1 59.04 -43.98 -10.43
C MET A 1 57.89 -44.97 -10.45
N PRO A 2 56.88 -44.76 -11.34
CA PRO A 2 55.46 -44.48 -11.00
C PRO A 2 54.55 -45.73 -10.95
N ARG A 3 53.25 -45.70 -10.58
CA ARG A 3 52.18 -44.65 -10.58
C ARG A 3 51.49 -44.54 -9.20
N ASP A 4 50.64 -43.57 -8.83
CA ASP A 4 49.70 -42.63 -9.49
C ASP A 4 48.29 -43.20 -9.83
N ASP A 5 47.36 -43.06 -8.89
CA ASP A 5 45.92 -43.34 -9.04
C ASP A 5 45.10 -42.25 -8.32
N THR A 6 44.58 -41.29 -9.09
CA THR A 6 43.83 -40.13 -8.58
C THR A 6 42.32 -40.37 -8.60
N VAL A 7 41.77 -40.84 -7.48
CA VAL A 7 40.31 -41.02 -7.32
C VAL A 7 39.61 -39.67 -7.11
N VAL A 8 39.12 -39.06 -8.18
CA VAL A 8 38.33 -37.83 -8.15
C VAL A 8 36.96 -38.10 -7.53
N LYS A 9 36.82 -37.81 -6.23
CA LYS A 9 35.56 -37.91 -5.50
C LYS A 9 34.64 -36.74 -5.88
N LYS A 10 33.73 -36.95 -6.84
CA LYS A 10 32.68 -35.99 -7.21
C LYS A 10 31.75 -35.72 -6.02
N GLY A 11 32.07 -34.69 -5.24
CA GLY A 11 31.22 -34.18 -4.17
C GLY A 11 29.92 -33.62 -4.73
N SER A 12 28.81 -34.34 -4.53
CA SER A 12 27.48 -33.88 -4.94
C SER A 12 27.03 -32.73 -4.04
N LEU A 13 27.28 -31.50 -4.49
CA LEU A 13 26.68 -30.29 -3.91
C LEU A 13 25.18 -30.24 -4.23
N ARG A 14 24.39 -31.04 -3.50
CA ARG A 14 22.95 -30.79 -3.35
C ARG A 14 22.78 -29.57 -2.45
N ARG A 15 22.79 -28.39 -3.06
CA ARG A 15 22.27 -27.18 -2.43
C ARG A 15 20.76 -27.38 -2.27
N THR A 16 20.30 -27.57 -1.04
CA THR A 16 18.88 -27.54 -0.73
C THR A 16 18.44 -26.08 -0.71
N ASP A 17 18.06 -25.57 -1.89
CA ASP A 17 17.45 -24.25 -2.03
C ASP A 17 16.02 -24.27 -1.46
N SER A 18 15.93 -24.38 -0.13
CA SER A 18 14.69 -24.17 0.62
C SER A 18 14.45 -22.67 0.76
N VAL A 19 13.28 -22.21 0.33
CA VAL A 19 12.81 -20.84 0.58
C VAL A 19 13.02 -20.49 2.07
N PRO A 20 13.72 -19.39 2.41
CA PRO A 20 14.00 -19.06 3.81
C PRO A 20 12.74 -19.03 4.66
N GLY A 21 12.78 -19.68 5.83
CA GLY A 21 11.70 -19.61 6.80
C GLY A 21 11.50 -18.16 7.26
N HIS A 22 10.29 -17.83 7.75
CA HIS A 22 9.98 -16.44 8.13
C HIS A 22 10.99 -15.84 9.11
N GLY A 23 11.47 -16.62 10.09
CA GLY A 23 12.49 -16.20 11.05
C GLY A 23 13.87 -15.96 10.42
N ASP A 24 14.29 -16.80 9.47
CA ASP A 24 15.56 -16.61 8.75
C ASP A 24 15.54 -15.36 7.88
N ALA A 25 14.42 -15.09 7.19
CA ALA A 25 14.25 -13.86 6.43
C ALA A 25 14.38 -12.62 7.32
N VAL A 26 13.74 -12.60 8.50
CA VAL A 26 13.84 -11.47 9.45
C VAL A 26 15.26 -11.30 10.00
N ARG A 27 15.96 -12.40 10.31
CA ARG A 27 17.37 -12.35 10.74
C ARG A 27 18.25 -11.72 9.66
N VAL A 28 18.17 -12.22 8.43
CA VAL A 28 18.95 -11.72 7.28
C VAL A 28 18.65 -10.25 7.01
N ILE A 29 17.39 -9.81 7.11
CA ILE A 29 17.04 -8.39 6.93
C ILE A 29 17.68 -7.54 8.03
N ASN A 30 17.58 -7.93 9.31
CA ASN A 30 18.18 -7.18 10.41
C ASN A 30 19.71 -7.09 10.33
N GLU A 31 20.39 -8.18 9.96
CA GLU A 31 21.83 -8.19 9.70
C GLU A 31 22.20 -7.26 8.52
N THR A 32 21.41 -7.27 7.45
CA THR A 32 21.60 -6.41 6.27
C THR A 32 21.38 -4.92 6.61
N LEU A 33 20.37 -4.61 7.43
CA LEU A 33 20.07 -3.25 7.88
C LEU A 33 21.16 -2.70 8.82
N LYS A 34 21.65 -3.51 9.76
CA LYS A 34 22.71 -3.12 10.71
C LYS A 34 24.10 -3.02 10.07
N GLY A 35 24.38 -3.80 9.01
CA GLY A 35 25.69 -3.81 8.34
C GLY A 35 25.72 -3.03 7.02
N PRO A 36 25.56 -3.68 5.85
CA PRO A 36 25.72 -3.05 4.54
C PRO A 36 24.88 -1.78 4.31
N VAL A 37 23.61 -1.76 4.75
CA VAL A 37 22.73 -0.59 4.57
C VAL A 37 23.20 0.59 5.40
N ALA A 38 23.55 0.37 6.68
CA ALA A 38 24.14 1.39 7.54
C ALA A 38 25.45 1.96 6.95
N SER A 39 26.30 1.09 6.39
CA SER A 39 27.54 1.51 5.72
C SER A 39 27.27 2.45 4.53
N ILE A 40 26.28 2.14 3.68
CA ILE A 40 25.89 3.00 2.56
C ILE A 40 25.39 4.35 3.07
N PHE A 41 24.48 4.38 4.06
CA PHE A 41 23.97 5.64 4.62
C PHE A 41 25.07 6.52 5.22
N ARG A 42 26.03 5.93 5.96
CA ARG A 42 27.17 6.67 6.53
C ARG A 42 28.15 7.18 5.47
N SER A 43 28.21 6.56 4.30
CA SER A 43 28.97 7.08 3.15
C SER A 43 28.23 8.20 2.39
N LEU A 44 26.89 8.18 2.40
CA LEU A 44 26.04 9.16 1.72
C LEU A 44 25.87 10.47 2.49
N VAL A 45 25.80 10.38 3.83
CA VAL A 45 25.52 11.52 4.72
C VAL A 45 26.70 11.71 5.66
N PRO A 46 27.56 12.72 5.44
CA PRO A 46 28.71 12.97 6.30
C PRO A 46 28.37 13.16 7.78
N ALA A 47 27.20 13.73 8.09
CA ALA A 47 26.70 13.89 9.47
C ALA A 47 26.37 12.56 10.18
N PHE A 48 26.26 11.44 9.46
CA PHE A 48 26.16 10.10 10.05
C PHE A 48 27.54 9.48 10.34
N GLY A 49 28.63 10.18 10.01
CA GLY A 49 30.00 9.80 10.35
C GLY A 49 30.21 9.70 11.86
N ASP A 50 29.68 10.67 12.61
CA ASP A 50 29.82 10.81 14.07
C ASP A 50 29.13 9.71 14.87
N ILE A 51 28.09 9.08 14.30
CA ILE A 51 27.37 7.97 14.93
C ILE A 51 28.21 6.70 14.79
N ARG A 52 28.48 5.99 15.89
CA ARG A 52 29.19 4.69 15.85
C ARG A 52 28.43 3.70 14.98
N GLY A 53 29.15 2.89 14.20
CA GLY A 53 28.54 1.99 13.22
C GLY A 53 27.59 0.95 13.83
N GLU A 54 27.89 0.48 15.03
CA GLU A 54 27.04 -0.46 15.80
C GLU A 54 25.76 0.20 16.35
N ASP A 55 25.86 1.47 16.76
CA ASP A 55 24.76 2.25 17.35
C ASP A 55 23.87 2.91 16.28
N PHE A 56 24.35 3.01 15.03
CA PHE A 56 23.66 3.70 13.93
C PHE A 56 22.23 3.19 13.71
N TYR A 57 22.05 1.87 13.61
CA TYR A 57 20.73 1.29 13.40
C TYR A 57 19.78 1.64 14.55
N ASP A 58 20.24 1.52 15.79
CA ASP A 58 19.38 1.74 16.95
C ASP A 58 19.05 3.24 17.12
N THR A 59 20.03 4.12 16.87
CA THR A 59 19.85 5.59 16.85
C THR A 59 18.84 6.04 15.79
N VAL A 60 18.92 5.48 14.57
CA VAL A 60 17.96 5.77 13.49
C VAL A 60 16.58 5.21 13.84
N MET A 61 16.50 3.99 14.35
CA MET A 61 15.21 3.36 14.70
C MET A 61 14.49 4.01 15.87
N ASP A 62 15.19 4.78 16.70
CA ASP A 62 14.62 5.48 17.87
C ASP A 62 14.20 6.93 17.54
N SER A 63 14.58 7.47 16.37
CA SER A 63 14.20 8.82 15.91
C SER A 63 13.36 8.78 14.62
N SER A 64 12.13 9.30 14.69
CA SER A 64 11.22 9.38 13.54
C SER A 64 11.80 10.24 12.40
N GLU A 65 12.50 11.33 12.73
CA GLU A 65 13.12 12.21 11.74
C GLU A 65 14.27 11.52 10.99
N LEU A 66 15.18 10.89 11.73
CA LEU A 66 16.32 10.18 11.13
C LEU A 66 15.85 9.00 10.28
N LEU A 67 14.88 8.22 10.76
CA LEU A 67 14.33 7.10 10.02
C LEU A 67 13.61 7.56 8.74
N HIS A 68 12.76 8.58 8.82
CA HIS A 68 12.08 9.10 7.64
C HIS A 68 13.08 9.67 6.63
N GLY A 69 14.08 10.43 7.09
CA GLY A 69 15.19 10.92 6.27
C GLY A 69 15.96 9.79 5.56
N CYS A 70 16.29 8.71 6.27
CA CYS A 70 16.93 7.52 5.68
C CYS A 70 16.08 6.88 4.58
N ILE A 71 14.75 6.79 4.76
CA ILE A 71 13.87 6.24 3.71
C ILE A 71 13.79 7.17 2.49
N LEU A 72 13.75 8.50 2.69
CA LEU A 72 13.79 9.46 1.59
C LEU A 72 15.12 9.39 0.81
N ILE A 73 16.25 9.25 1.52
CA ILE A 73 17.58 9.06 0.91
C ILE A 73 17.63 7.75 0.12
N PHE A 74 17.13 6.64 0.68
CA PHE A 74 17.04 5.35 -0.01
C PHE A 74 16.23 5.44 -1.31
N ARG A 75 15.10 6.16 -1.31
CA ARG A 75 14.30 6.38 -2.53
C ARG A 75 15.06 7.21 -3.57
N ARG A 76 15.72 8.29 -3.14
CA ARG A 76 16.45 9.22 -4.03
C ARG A 76 17.73 8.62 -4.61
N HIS A 77 18.43 7.78 -3.85
CA HIS A 77 19.74 7.20 -4.19
C HIS A 77 19.68 5.67 -4.29
N ARG A 78 18.56 5.13 -4.77
CA ARG A 78 18.27 3.69 -4.86
C ARG A 78 19.34 2.91 -5.64
N ASP A 79 19.97 3.56 -6.62
CA ASP A 79 21.06 3.04 -7.43
C ASP A 79 22.25 2.57 -6.58
N GLN A 80 22.54 3.25 -5.47
CA GLN A 80 23.63 2.89 -4.56
C GLN A 80 23.32 1.63 -3.74
N PHE A 81 22.04 1.31 -3.54
CA PHE A 81 21.56 0.10 -2.87
C PHE A 81 21.37 -1.09 -3.84
N ARG A 82 21.60 -0.91 -5.15
CA ARG A 82 21.32 -1.93 -6.19
C ARG A 82 22.03 -3.27 -5.96
N THR A 83 23.16 -3.29 -5.26
CA THR A 83 23.90 -4.51 -4.91
C THR A 83 23.19 -5.36 -3.85
N LEU A 84 22.35 -4.73 -3.03
CA LEU A 84 21.53 -5.38 -1.99
C LEU A 84 20.12 -5.72 -2.52
N LEU A 85 19.60 -4.90 -3.44
CA LEU A 85 18.31 -5.09 -4.10
C LEU A 85 18.39 -6.12 -5.24
N VAL A 86 18.58 -7.40 -4.88
CA VAL A 86 18.67 -8.51 -5.85
C VAL A 86 17.66 -9.61 -5.59
N ASP A 87 17.17 -10.25 -6.65
CA ASP A 87 16.29 -11.42 -6.58
C ASP A 87 17.06 -12.69 -6.16
N GLU A 88 16.32 -13.79 -6.01
CA GLU A 88 16.87 -15.13 -5.75
C GLU A 88 17.96 -15.54 -6.75
N ARG A 89 17.84 -15.13 -8.01
CA ARG A 89 18.78 -15.40 -9.11
C ARG A 89 19.93 -14.38 -9.17
N GLY A 90 20.01 -13.43 -8.25
CA GLY A 90 21.03 -12.38 -8.20
C GLY A 90 20.85 -11.25 -9.21
N ARG A 91 19.69 -11.11 -9.84
CA ARG A 91 19.38 -10.02 -10.78
C ARG A 91 18.90 -8.80 -10.00
N PRO A 92 19.28 -7.57 -10.38
CA PRO A 92 18.78 -6.35 -9.75
C PRO A 92 17.25 -6.24 -9.80
N VAL A 93 16.66 -5.81 -8.69
CA VAL A 93 15.21 -5.60 -8.51
C VAL A 93 14.95 -4.11 -8.37
N ASN A 94 14.24 -3.54 -9.35
CA ASN A 94 13.87 -2.13 -9.34
C ASN A 94 12.48 -1.88 -8.70
N ASP A 95 11.58 -2.86 -8.76
CA ASP A 95 10.20 -2.77 -8.24
C ASP A 95 10.15 -3.11 -6.74
N ASP A 96 9.48 -2.29 -5.94
CA ASP A 96 9.38 -2.45 -4.48
C ASP A 96 8.49 -3.63 -4.04
N PHE A 97 7.62 -4.14 -4.90
CA PHE A 97 6.73 -5.28 -4.61
C PHE A 97 7.32 -6.63 -5.01
N VAL A 98 8.40 -6.64 -5.80
CA VAL A 98 9.09 -7.88 -6.20
C VAL A 98 9.95 -8.41 -5.05
N LYS A 99 9.91 -9.72 -4.83
CA LYS A 99 10.67 -10.39 -3.77
C LYS A 99 12.18 -10.35 -4.06
N LEU A 100 12.93 -9.90 -3.07
CA LEU A 100 14.39 -10.01 -3.00
C LEU A 100 14.80 -11.44 -2.60
N ARG A 101 16.10 -11.73 -2.65
CA ARG A 101 16.72 -13.01 -2.24
C ARG A 101 16.32 -13.47 -0.83
N CYS A 102 16.00 -12.57 0.09
CA CYS A 102 15.49 -12.90 1.42
C CYS A 102 14.02 -13.36 1.47
N GLY A 103 13.35 -13.47 0.31
CA GLY A 103 11.95 -13.88 0.19
C GLY A 103 10.92 -12.78 0.48
N ARG A 104 11.39 -11.57 0.80
CA ARG A 104 10.57 -10.37 1.11
C ARG A 104 10.74 -9.29 0.05
N SER A 105 9.69 -8.52 -0.18
CA SER A 105 9.71 -7.34 -1.04
C SER A 105 10.33 -6.13 -0.30
N VAL A 106 10.69 -5.06 -1.01
CA VAL A 106 11.13 -3.82 -0.34
C VAL A 106 9.97 -3.21 0.46
N HIS A 107 8.75 -3.29 -0.08
CA HIS A 107 7.52 -2.87 0.60
C HIS A 107 7.31 -3.62 1.93
N ASP A 108 7.46 -4.95 1.96
CA ASP A 108 7.41 -5.77 3.17
C ASP A 108 8.45 -5.32 4.21
N ILE A 109 9.67 -5.00 3.75
CA ILE A 109 10.78 -4.56 4.60
C ILE A 109 10.50 -3.17 5.19
N ILE A 110 9.97 -2.24 4.39
CA ILE A 110 9.54 -0.91 4.87
C ILE A 110 8.45 -1.07 5.93
N ALA A 111 7.40 -1.86 5.69
CA ALA A 111 6.36 -2.11 6.68
C ALA A 111 6.92 -2.75 7.97
N MET A 112 7.89 -3.67 7.86
CA MET A 112 8.58 -4.25 9.02
C MET A 112 9.37 -3.20 9.82
N ILE A 113 10.06 -2.27 9.14
CA ILE A 113 10.80 -1.17 9.74
C ILE A 113 9.84 -0.21 10.46
N VAL A 114 8.77 0.25 9.81
CA VAL A 114 7.76 1.14 10.40
C VAL A 114 7.13 0.52 11.66
N ARG A 115 6.74 -0.76 11.60
CA ARG A 115 6.25 -1.50 12.78
C ARG A 115 7.29 -1.59 13.89
N THR A 116 8.56 -1.82 13.56
CA THR A 116 9.64 -1.91 14.55
C THR A 116 9.88 -0.57 15.25
N HIS A 117 9.87 0.54 14.50
CA HIS A 117 9.94 1.90 15.04
C HIS A 117 8.73 2.19 15.96
N ALA A 118 7.51 1.90 15.50
CA ALA A 118 6.30 2.07 16.30
C ALA A 118 6.32 1.25 17.61
N LYS A 119 6.79 -0.02 17.57
CA LYS A 119 6.98 -0.82 18.79
C LYS A 119 7.90 -0.14 19.80
N ARG A 120 9.05 0.40 19.34
CA ARG A 120 10.00 1.10 20.21
C ARG A 120 9.39 2.37 20.79
N HIS A 121 8.78 3.20 19.95
CA HIS A 121 8.14 4.43 20.38
C HIS A 121 7.02 4.15 21.39
N PHE A 122 6.12 3.19 21.13
CA PHE A 122 5.05 2.84 22.06
C PHE A 122 5.58 2.25 23.38
N ARG A 123 6.67 1.46 23.35
CA ARG A 123 7.35 0.99 24.58
C ARG A 123 7.81 2.17 25.44
N THR A 124 8.49 3.14 24.84
CA THR A 124 9.03 4.32 25.54
C THR A 124 7.93 5.25 26.04
N THR A 125 6.93 5.55 25.21
CA THR A 125 5.89 6.55 25.49
C THR A 125 4.73 6.02 26.35
N LEU A 126 4.34 4.75 26.19
CA LEU A 126 3.16 4.17 26.88
C LEU A 126 3.53 3.21 28.02
N GLY A 127 4.73 2.65 27.98
CA GLY A 127 5.21 1.64 28.93
C GLY A 127 4.68 0.21 28.65
N GLY A 128 5.47 -0.76 29.10
CA GLY A 128 5.21 -2.20 28.90
C GLY A 128 5.78 -2.76 27.60
N ASP A 129 5.74 -4.08 27.43
CA ASP A 129 6.25 -4.70 26.20
C ASP A 129 5.22 -4.61 25.05
N PRO A 130 5.54 -4.02 23.89
CA PRO A 130 4.67 -3.98 22.71
C PRO A 130 4.34 -5.37 22.10
N ASN A 131 4.97 -6.46 22.56
CA ASN A 131 4.59 -7.82 22.16
C ASN A 131 3.62 -8.48 23.17
N ASP A 132 3.44 -7.90 24.36
CA ASP A 132 2.47 -8.35 25.36
C ASP A 132 1.15 -7.57 25.23
N VAL A 133 0.09 -8.26 24.80
CA VAL A 133 -1.28 -7.71 24.67
C VAL A 133 -1.86 -7.25 26.03
N GLY A 134 -1.33 -7.73 27.15
CA GLY A 134 -1.67 -7.23 28.49
C GLY A 134 -1.14 -5.82 28.77
N SER A 135 -0.12 -5.36 28.05
CA SER A 135 0.57 -4.09 28.28
C SER A 135 -0.10 -2.90 27.57
N ARG A 136 0.21 -1.65 27.98
CA ARG A 136 -0.30 -0.44 27.32
C ARG A 136 0.26 -0.31 25.90
N ALA A 137 1.57 -0.46 25.75
CA ALA A 137 2.24 -0.48 24.45
C ALA A 137 1.73 -1.59 23.54
N GLY A 138 1.45 -2.78 24.08
CA GLY A 138 1.01 -3.94 23.30
C GLY A 138 -0.43 -3.85 22.83
N ARG A 139 -1.36 -3.33 23.64
CA ARG A 139 -2.73 -3.02 23.16
C ARG A 139 -2.74 -1.97 22.04
N MET A 140 -1.95 -0.90 22.20
CA MET A 140 -1.81 0.11 21.16
C MET A 140 -1.21 -0.49 19.88
N TYR A 141 -0.11 -1.25 20.01
CA TYR A 141 0.51 -1.90 18.87
C TYR A 141 -0.44 -2.90 18.18
N GLN A 142 -1.19 -3.71 18.93
CA GLN A 142 -2.17 -4.63 18.37
C GLN A 142 -3.23 -3.90 17.53
N ALA A 143 -3.77 -2.78 18.03
CA ALA A 143 -4.77 -1.98 17.33
C ALA A 143 -4.21 -1.27 16.06
N MET A 144 -2.91 -0.97 16.03
CA MET A 144 -2.25 -0.24 14.92
C MET A 144 -1.53 -1.14 13.90
N ASN A 145 -1.13 -2.36 14.25
CA ASN A 145 -0.17 -3.18 13.49
C ASN A 145 -0.57 -3.44 12.03
N GLU A 146 -1.85 -3.63 11.76
CA GLU A 146 -2.38 -3.86 10.42
C GLU A 146 -2.29 -2.61 9.53
N TYR A 147 -2.37 -1.42 10.14
CA TYR A 147 -2.32 -0.13 9.45
C TYR A 147 -0.89 0.43 9.32
N LEU A 148 0.10 -0.09 10.06
CA LEU A 148 1.50 0.33 9.95
C LEU A 148 2.19 -0.36 8.76
N ILE A 149 1.94 0.14 7.55
CA ILE A 149 2.35 -0.48 6.27
C ILE A 149 3.09 0.46 5.31
N HIS A 150 3.21 1.75 5.62
CA HIS A 150 3.79 2.75 4.73
C HIS A 150 4.83 3.66 5.39
N GLU A 151 5.85 4.05 4.62
CA GLU A 151 6.96 4.91 5.06
C GLU A 151 6.54 6.33 5.50
N TRP A 152 5.44 6.85 4.95
CA TRP A 152 4.92 8.17 5.32
C TRP A 152 4.36 8.21 6.74
N GLN A 153 4.12 7.04 7.36
CA GLN A 153 3.62 6.95 8.73
C GLN A 153 4.71 7.10 9.80
N VAL A 154 5.99 7.02 9.43
CA VAL A 154 7.12 7.20 10.37
C VAL A 154 7.03 8.51 11.17
N PRO A 155 6.88 9.70 10.55
CA PRO A 155 6.70 10.96 11.30
C PRO A 155 5.40 11.01 12.12
N LEU A 156 4.40 10.16 11.82
CA LEU A 156 3.11 10.13 12.52
C LEU A 156 3.07 9.18 13.72
N VAL A 157 4.07 8.30 13.88
CA VAL A 157 4.17 7.36 15.01
C VAL A 157 4.09 8.06 16.38
N PRO A 158 4.74 9.22 16.62
CA PRO A 158 4.58 9.96 17.87
C PRO A 158 3.14 10.42 18.15
N HIS A 159 2.37 10.74 17.09
CA HIS A 159 0.99 11.22 17.17
C HIS A 159 -0.04 10.10 17.35
N TYR A 160 0.29 8.85 16.96
CA TYR A 160 -0.53 7.69 17.29
C TYR A 160 -0.48 7.30 18.77
N ALA A 161 0.65 7.54 19.46
CA ALA A 161 0.83 7.14 20.85
C ALA A 161 -0.18 7.78 21.85
N PRO A 162 -0.46 9.10 21.82
CA PRO A 162 -1.45 9.70 22.73
C PRO A 162 -2.91 9.36 22.38
N MET A 163 -3.19 8.80 21.20
CA MET A 163 -4.56 8.52 20.76
C MET A 163 -5.24 7.45 21.65
N PRO A 164 -6.53 7.62 22.02
CA PRO A 164 -7.26 6.58 22.72
C PRO A 164 -7.43 5.31 21.85
N ILE A 165 -7.14 4.14 22.43
CA ILE A 165 -7.21 2.85 21.69
C ILE A 165 -8.60 2.60 21.08
N HIS A 166 -9.68 3.01 21.77
CA HIS A 166 -11.03 2.88 21.21
C HIS A 166 -11.22 3.73 19.94
N LYS A 167 -10.54 4.88 19.84
CA LYS A 167 -10.58 5.75 18.66
C LYS A 167 -9.78 5.17 17.49
N VAL A 168 -8.61 4.59 17.79
CA VAL A 168 -7.84 3.80 16.80
C VAL A 168 -8.70 2.69 16.19
N VAL A 169 -9.42 1.92 17.03
CA VAL A 169 -10.30 0.83 16.58
C VAL A 169 -11.53 1.36 15.81
N GLU A 170 -12.12 2.48 16.23
CA GLU A 170 -13.25 3.13 15.54
C GLU A 170 -12.85 3.62 14.13
N MET A 171 -11.65 4.19 13.99
CA MET A 171 -11.15 4.70 12.71
C MET A 171 -10.72 3.57 11.78
N GLY A 172 -10.05 2.54 12.31
CA GLY A 172 -9.61 1.38 11.56
C GLY A 172 -8.82 1.76 10.29
N PRO A 173 -9.18 1.25 9.10
CA PRO A 173 -8.52 1.59 7.84
C PRO A 173 -8.44 3.09 7.52
N ARG A 174 -9.35 3.93 8.05
CA ARG A 174 -9.36 5.39 7.81
C ARG A 174 -8.15 6.11 8.42
N LEU A 175 -7.37 5.45 9.29
CA LEU A 175 -6.06 5.94 9.72
C LEU A 175 -5.06 6.05 8.56
N LEU A 176 -5.25 5.31 7.47
CA LEU A 176 -4.41 5.37 6.27
C LEU A 176 -4.66 6.61 5.41
N ASP A 177 -5.80 7.28 5.59
CA ASP A 177 -6.17 8.50 4.86
C ASP A 177 -5.52 9.76 5.47
N ILE A 178 -5.07 9.70 6.73
CA ILE A 178 -4.57 10.85 7.49
C ILE A 178 -3.05 10.90 7.40
N ARG A 179 -2.53 11.89 6.67
CA ARG A 179 -1.08 12.12 6.46
C ARG A 179 -0.50 13.29 7.26
N GLU A 180 -1.35 14.04 7.96
CA GLU A 180 -1.02 15.27 8.68
C GLU A 180 -1.02 15.02 10.18
N SER A 181 0.05 15.41 10.87
CA SER A 181 0.21 15.33 12.33
C SER A 181 -0.89 16.10 13.06
N GLU A 182 -1.21 17.28 12.55
CA GLU A 182 -2.16 18.24 13.11
C GLU A 182 -3.57 17.66 13.15
N LEU A 183 -3.93 16.84 12.14
CA LEU A 183 -5.22 16.17 12.07
C LEU A 183 -5.30 15.00 13.05
N LEU A 184 -4.21 14.24 13.27
CA LEU A 184 -4.17 13.20 14.31
C LEU A 184 -4.25 13.81 15.73
N ASP A 185 -3.59 14.94 15.95
CA ASP A 185 -3.63 15.67 17.22
C ASP A 185 -5.02 16.25 17.47
N ALA A 186 -5.66 16.85 16.46
CA ALA A 186 -7.04 17.33 16.55
C ALA A 186 -8.05 16.21 16.83
N ILE A 187 -7.90 15.04 16.18
CA ILE A 187 -8.74 13.86 16.45
C ILE A 187 -8.51 13.34 17.87
N THR A 188 -7.25 13.31 18.34
CA THR A 188 -6.88 12.86 19.68
C THR A 188 -7.45 13.79 20.75
N ALA A 189 -7.39 15.11 20.54
CA ALA A 189 -8.00 16.11 21.43
C ALA A 189 -9.55 16.01 21.43
N ALA A 190 -10.17 15.75 20.27
CA ALA A 190 -11.62 15.62 20.14
C ALA A 190 -12.18 14.30 20.69
N ALA A 191 -11.35 13.26 20.86
CA ALA A 191 -11.81 11.92 21.28
C ALA A 191 -12.35 11.87 22.72
N GLY A 192 -11.97 12.82 23.58
CA GLY A 192 -12.47 12.93 24.96
C GLY A 192 -12.15 11.75 25.88
N PRO A 193 -12.68 11.74 27.12
CA PRO A 193 -12.67 10.54 27.96
C PRO A 193 -13.55 9.45 27.33
N PRO A 194 -13.21 8.16 27.49
CA PRO A 194 -13.97 7.08 26.88
C PRO A 194 -15.44 7.10 27.33
N PRO A 195 -16.40 6.83 26.44
CA PRO A 195 -17.80 6.75 26.82
C PRO A 195 -18.00 5.68 27.90
N PRO A 196 -18.84 5.94 28.93
CA PRO A 196 -19.06 4.97 29.99
C PRO A 196 -19.61 3.67 29.41
N VAL A 197 -18.95 2.55 29.71
CA VAL A 197 -19.38 1.22 29.26
C VAL A 197 -20.70 0.89 29.97
N MET A 198 -21.83 1.13 29.30
CA MET A 198 -23.15 0.73 29.79
C MET A 198 -23.26 -0.79 29.83
N ARG A 199 -22.86 -1.38 30.96
CA ARG A 199 -23.16 -2.77 31.29
C ARG A 199 -24.64 -2.92 31.60
N GLY A 200 -25.38 -3.50 30.66
CA GLY A 200 -26.67 -4.13 30.91
C GLY A 200 -27.89 -3.26 30.66
N LEU A 201 -28.50 -3.46 29.50
CA LEU A 201 -29.96 -3.46 29.34
C LEU A 201 -30.34 -4.62 28.40
N PRO A 202 -31.41 -5.37 28.69
CA PRO A 202 -31.86 -6.46 27.82
C PRO A 202 -32.44 -5.91 26.51
N SER A 203 -32.18 -6.61 25.41
CA SER A 203 -32.54 -6.20 24.06
C SER A 203 -34.05 -6.27 23.81
N THR A 204 -34.76 -5.14 23.88
CA THR A 204 -36.06 -4.99 23.22
C THR A 204 -35.87 -4.66 21.74
N PRO A 205 -36.62 -5.30 20.81
CA PRO A 205 -36.51 -5.01 19.39
C PRO A 205 -37.10 -3.61 19.07
N PRO A 206 -36.54 -2.88 18.09
CA PRO A 206 -37.04 -1.57 17.72
C PRO A 206 -38.39 -1.65 16.99
N PRO A 207 -39.33 -0.72 17.23
CA PRO A 207 -40.55 -0.61 16.44
C PRO A 207 -40.24 -0.13 15.02
N LEU A 208 -41.04 -0.61 14.05
CA LEU A 208 -40.94 -0.21 12.64
C LEU A 208 -41.18 1.30 12.45
N PRO A 209 -40.46 1.97 11.54
CA PRO A 209 -40.66 3.39 11.29
C PRO A 209 -41.99 3.64 10.54
N PRO A 210 -42.71 4.74 10.84
CA PRO A 210 -43.85 5.16 10.06
C PRO A 210 -43.42 5.60 8.64
N ARG A 211 -44.28 5.28 7.68
CA ARG A 211 -44.09 5.51 6.24
C ARG A 211 -44.31 6.99 5.92
N PHE A 212 -43.25 7.77 5.75
CA PHE A 212 -43.35 9.15 5.27
C PHE A 212 -43.52 9.21 3.75
N GLU A 213 -44.48 10.03 3.31
CA GLU A 213 -44.78 10.25 1.90
C GLU A 213 -43.68 11.08 1.20
N VAL A 214 -43.52 10.84 -0.10
CA VAL A 214 -42.54 11.54 -0.94
C VAL A 214 -43.15 12.85 -1.43
N THR A 215 -42.72 13.98 -0.87
CA THR A 215 -42.87 15.30 -1.50
C THR A 215 -41.51 15.83 -1.93
N ALA A 216 -41.34 15.98 -3.25
CA ALA A 216 -40.11 16.49 -3.84
C ALA A 216 -39.93 18.01 -3.60
N PRO A 217 -38.70 18.50 -3.34
CA PRO A 217 -38.42 19.93 -3.34
C PRO A 217 -38.34 20.48 -4.79
N PRO A 218 -38.77 21.74 -5.02
CA PRO A 218 -38.73 22.36 -6.35
C PRO A 218 -37.30 22.74 -6.78
N GLN A 219 -37.07 22.71 -8.09
CA GLN A 219 -35.82 23.16 -8.70
C GLN A 219 -35.74 24.69 -8.71
N SER A 220 -34.64 25.26 -8.21
CA SER A 220 -34.39 26.70 -8.22
C SER A 220 -33.38 27.10 -9.30
N ASN A 221 -33.86 27.98 -10.18
CA ASN A 221 -33.25 28.51 -11.40
C ASN A 221 -31.75 28.84 -11.41
N THR A 222 -31.13 28.42 -12.51
CA THR A 222 -30.20 29.15 -13.39
C THR A 222 -29.95 30.64 -13.08
N VAL A 223 -28.68 31.03 -12.99
CA VAL A 223 -28.24 32.44 -13.17
C VAL A 223 -27.09 32.50 -14.17
N VAL A 224 -27.28 33.33 -15.20
CA VAL A 224 -26.37 33.54 -16.35
C VAL A 224 -26.49 35.00 -16.76
N ALA A 225 -25.44 35.78 -17.02
CA ALA A 225 -24.00 35.65 -16.75
C ALA A 225 -23.36 37.04 -17.07
N ARG A 226 -22.08 37.28 -16.75
CA ARG A 226 -21.35 38.34 -17.48
C ARG A 226 -19.86 38.12 -17.73
N ARG A 227 -19.45 38.57 -18.92
CA ARG A 227 -18.09 38.56 -19.47
C ARG A 227 -17.19 39.63 -18.84
N GLY A 228 -15.91 39.29 -18.75
CA GLY A 228 -14.76 40.16 -18.54
C GLY A 228 -13.62 39.26 -18.06
N GLY A 229 -12.55 39.00 -18.80
CA GLY A 229 -11.98 39.77 -19.90
C GLY A 229 -10.49 39.95 -19.65
N SER A 230 -9.76 38.84 -19.45
CA SER A 230 -8.31 38.84 -19.25
C SER A 230 -7.73 37.49 -19.71
N PHE A 231 -6.77 37.55 -20.62
CA PHE A 231 -5.99 36.38 -21.05
C PHE A 231 -4.98 36.02 -19.97
N MET A 232 -5.03 34.80 -19.46
CA MET A 232 -3.97 34.15 -18.68
C MET A 232 -3.88 32.65 -19.08
N PRO A 233 -2.74 31.98 -18.83
CA PRO A 233 -2.19 31.01 -19.78
C PRO A 233 -2.84 29.62 -19.72
N VAL A 234 -2.43 28.79 -20.69
CA VAL A 234 -2.78 27.37 -20.82
C VAL A 234 -2.82 26.70 -19.45
N ALA A 235 -3.98 26.15 -19.10
CA ALA A 235 -4.21 25.54 -17.80
C ALA A 235 -3.19 24.42 -17.54
N ALA A 236 -2.28 24.66 -16.61
CA ALA A 236 -1.52 23.58 -15.99
C ALA A 236 -2.53 22.58 -15.40
N ALA A 237 -2.31 21.29 -15.66
CA ALA A 237 -3.18 20.23 -15.16
C ALA A 237 -3.32 20.39 -13.64
N GLN A 238 -4.55 20.59 -13.15
CA GLN A 238 -4.76 20.69 -11.72
C GLN A 238 -4.32 19.37 -11.06
N PRO A 239 -3.51 19.42 -9.98
CA PRO A 239 -3.19 18.22 -9.23
C PRO A 239 -4.50 17.64 -8.69
N PHE A 240 -4.75 16.37 -8.99
CA PHE A 240 -5.88 15.66 -8.40
C PHE A 240 -5.56 15.35 -6.95
N SER A 241 -6.41 15.82 -6.05
CA SER A 241 -6.38 15.48 -4.63
C SER A 241 -7.43 14.40 -4.34
N GLY A 242 -6.99 13.30 -3.72
CA GLY A 242 -7.82 12.17 -3.34
C GLY A 242 -7.09 11.30 -2.31
N THR A 243 -7.60 10.11 -2.04
CA THR A 243 -6.85 9.12 -1.25
C THR A 243 -5.59 8.68 -2.02
N PRO A 244 -4.52 8.18 -1.36
CA PRO A 244 -3.30 7.74 -2.05
C PRO A 244 -3.54 6.62 -3.08
N GLN A 245 -4.59 5.84 -2.87
CA GLN A 245 -5.03 4.79 -3.79
C GLN A 245 -5.77 5.37 -5.00
N GLU A 246 -6.50 6.47 -4.82
CA GLU A 246 -7.07 7.25 -5.93
C GLU A 246 -5.97 8.00 -6.70
N GLU A 247 -5.01 8.64 -6.03
CA GLU A 247 -3.84 9.29 -6.65
C GLU A 247 -3.05 8.31 -7.51
N PHE A 248 -2.74 7.12 -6.98
CA PHE A 248 -2.09 6.03 -7.71
C PHE A 248 -2.86 5.65 -8.99
N TRP A 249 -4.19 5.49 -8.91
CA TRP A 249 -5.00 5.18 -10.08
C TRP A 249 -5.12 6.36 -11.05
N TRP A 250 -5.13 7.60 -10.54
CA TRP A 250 -5.15 8.81 -11.34
C TRP A 250 -3.85 8.95 -12.17
N GLU A 251 -2.69 8.69 -11.57
CA GLU A 251 -1.42 8.60 -12.29
C GLU A 251 -1.41 7.46 -13.31
N ALA A 252 -1.80 6.24 -12.89
CA ALA A 252 -1.81 5.05 -13.75
C ALA A 252 -2.76 5.20 -14.97
N LEU A 253 -3.87 5.94 -14.83
CA LEU A 253 -4.83 6.22 -15.90
C LEU A 253 -4.44 7.42 -16.78
N GLN A 254 -3.52 8.28 -16.31
CA GLN A 254 -2.91 9.37 -17.09
C GLN A 254 -1.65 8.94 -17.85
N ASP A 255 -1.05 7.78 -17.52
CA ASP A 255 0.08 7.24 -18.28
C ASP A 255 -0.21 7.23 -19.80
N ARG A 256 0.79 7.57 -20.61
CA ARG A 256 0.64 7.68 -22.06
C ARG A 256 0.17 6.37 -22.70
N GLY A 257 0.60 5.23 -22.17
CA GLY A 257 0.14 3.91 -22.59
C GLY A 257 -1.35 3.72 -22.30
N ALA A 258 -1.77 3.90 -21.05
CA ALA A 258 -3.18 3.79 -20.66
C ALA A 258 -4.09 4.77 -21.43
N ALA A 259 -3.70 6.05 -21.51
CA ALA A 259 -4.45 7.08 -22.21
C ALA A 259 -4.61 6.79 -23.72
N SER A 260 -3.58 6.20 -24.37
CA SER A 260 -3.65 5.82 -25.80
C SER A 260 -4.65 4.71 -26.13
N VAL A 261 -5.06 3.91 -25.13
CA VAL A 261 -5.99 2.79 -25.30
C VAL A 261 -7.39 3.14 -24.77
N LEU A 262 -7.47 3.81 -23.62
CA LEU A 262 -8.74 4.19 -22.99
C LEU A 262 -9.37 5.44 -23.64
N GLY A 263 -8.57 6.24 -24.34
CA GLY A 263 -8.99 7.48 -25.00
C GLY A 263 -9.07 8.67 -24.06
N ALA A 264 -9.38 9.83 -24.66
CA ALA A 264 -9.68 11.06 -23.92
C ALA A 264 -10.95 10.86 -23.07
N ARG A 265 -10.89 11.31 -21.82
CA ARG A 265 -11.95 11.22 -20.82
C ARG A 265 -12.14 12.59 -20.19
N SER A 266 -13.38 12.94 -19.84
CA SER A 266 -13.64 14.14 -19.06
C SER A 266 -13.09 14.02 -17.64
N GLY A 267 -12.85 15.16 -16.98
CA GLY A 267 -12.41 15.18 -15.58
C GLY A 267 -13.45 14.62 -14.60
N HIS A 268 -14.72 14.48 -15.00
CA HIS A 268 -15.75 13.78 -14.21
C HIS A 268 -15.58 12.27 -14.33
N GLU A 269 -15.56 11.74 -15.55
CA GLU A 269 -15.38 10.31 -15.82
C GLU A 269 -14.08 9.77 -15.23
N MET A 270 -12.99 10.54 -15.31
CA MET A 270 -11.72 10.16 -14.69
C MET A 270 -11.84 10.02 -13.17
N ARG A 271 -12.53 10.95 -12.49
CA ARG A 271 -12.72 10.90 -11.03
C ARG A 271 -13.63 9.75 -10.60
N GLU A 272 -14.75 9.52 -11.30
CA GLU A 272 -15.60 8.35 -11.03
C GLU A 272 -14.87 7.03 -11.22
N LEU A 273 -14.08 6.93 -12.28
CA LEU A 273 -13.29 5.74 -12.59
C LEU A 273 -12.20 5.50 -11.53
N VAL A 274 -11.50 6.55 -11.11
CA VAL A 274 -10.48 6.50 -10.07
C VAL A 274 -11.08 6.06 -8.73
N ALA A 275 -12.21 6.64 -8.31
CA ALA A 275 -12.91 6.21 -7.09
C ALA A 275 -13.37 4.74 -7.17
N ALA A 276 -13.85 4.29 -8.33
CA ALA A 276 -14.26 2.90 -8.53
C ALA A 276 -13.07 1.91 -8.51
N LEU A 277 -11.94 2.27 -9.13
CA LEU A 277 -10.70 1.48 -9.09
C LEU A 277 -10.05 1.51 -7.70
N ALA A 278 -10.21 2.59 -6.94
CA ALA A 278 -9.75 2.66 -5.56
C ALA A 278 -10.59 1.78 -4.63
N GLY A 279 -11.89 1.65 -4.86
CA GLY A 279 -12.79 0.79 -4.08
C GLY A 279 -12.69 -0.72 -4.33
N VAL A 280 -11.69 -1.22 -5.09
CA VAL A 280 -11.59 -2.65 -5.41
C VAL A 280 -11.10 -3.51 -4.24
N ASN A 281 -11.68 -4.71 -4.10
CA ASN A 281 -11.31 -5.68 -3.05
C ASN A 281 -9.97 -6.40 -3.32
N ASP A 282 -9.44 -7.03 -2.28
CA ASP A 282 -8.15 -7.73 -2.34
C ASP A 282 -8.11 -8.92 -3.30
N ALA A 283 -9.24 -9.56 -3.61
CA ALA A 283 -9.28 -10.63 -4.60
C ALA A 283 -8.93 -10.13 -6.02
N VAL A 284 -9.18 -8.84 -6.31
CA VAL A 284 -8.70 -8.20 -7.55
C VAL A 284 -7.17 -8.14 -7.57
N ARG A 285 -6.57 -7.73 -6.44
CA ARG A 285 -5.11 -7.61 -6.31
C ARG A 285 -4.41 -8.97 -6.39
N SER A 286 -4.96 -9.99 -5.74
CA SER A 286 -4.37 -11.34 -5.75
C SER A 286 -4.61 -12.10 -7.07
N GLU A 287 -5.84 -12.20 -7.55
CA GLU A 287 -6.17 -13.05 -8.71
C GLU A 287 -5.85 -12.40 -10.06
N LEU A 288 -6.08 -11.09 -10.21
CA LEU A 288 -5.86 -10.37 -11.46
C LEU A 288 -4.48 -9.74 -11.54
N PHE A 289 -3.99 -9.05 -10.51
CA PHE A 289 -2.69 -8.36 -10.62
C PHE A 289 -1.54 -9.35 -10.42
N ALA A 290 -1.46 -10.01 -9.26
CA ALA A 290 -0.42 -11.01 -9.01
C ALA A 290 -0.62 -12.26 -9.87
N GLY A 291 -1.84 -12.80 -9.94
CA GLY A 291 -2.17 -14.04 -10.66
C GLY A 291 -2.07 -13.99 -12.19
N LEU A 292 -2.02 -12.80 -12.81
CA LEU A 292 -1.67 -12.62 -14.24
C LEU A 292 -0.33 -11.89 -14.43
N SER A 293 0.31 -11.43 -13.34
CA SER A 293 1.51 -10.59 -13.36
C SER A 293 1.35 -9.33 -14.21
N LEU A 294 0.23 -8.62 -14.10
CA LEU A 294 0.00 -7.35 -14.81
C LEU A 294 0.83 -6.22 -14.19
N SER A 295 1.40 -5.35 -15.03
CA SER A 295 1.93 -4.07 -14.60
C SER A 295 0.81 -3.12 -14.16
N THR A 296 1.14 -2.05 -13.42
CA THR A 296 0.19 -1.00 -13.01
C THR A 296 -0.63 -0.44 -14.19
N VAL A 297 0.02 -0.18 -15.32
CA VAL A 297 -0.64 0.36 -16.54
C VAL A 297 -1.57 -0.69 -17.17
N GLN A 298 -1.15 -1.96 -17.20
CA GLN A 298 -2.00 -3.07 -17.66
C GLN A 298 -3.21 -3.27 -16.73
N ALA A 299 -3.01 -3.21 -15.42
CA ALA A 299 -4.07 -3.30 -14.42
C ALA A 299 -5.08 -2.15 -14.56
N ALA A 300 -4.61 -0.92 -14.76
CA ALA A 300 -5.43 0.26 -14.99
C ALA A 300 -6.28 0.12 -16.26
N VAL A 301 -5.69 -0.30 -17.38
CA VAL A 301 -6.42 -0.59 -18.64
C VAL A 301 -7.45 -1.70 -18.43
N CYS A 302 -7.07 -2.81 -17.79
CA CYS A 302 -7.95 -3.94 -17.54
C CYS A 302 -9.18 -3.55 -16.70
N LEU A 303 -8.98 -2.88 -15.56
CA LEU A 303 -10.09 -2.46 -14.71
C LEU A 303 -10.93 -1.36 -15.35
N ALA A 304 -10.33 -0.41 -16.07
CA ALA A 304 -11.08 0.63 -16.76
C ALA A 304 -11.94 0.08 -17.90
N THR A 305 -11.43 -0.90 -18.65
CA THR A 305 -12.24 -1.62 -19.65
C THR A 305 -13.37 -2.40 -18.99
N ALA A 306 -13.11 -3.10 -17.87
CA ALA A 306 -14.17 -3.80 -17.14
C ALA A 306 -15.26 -2.85 -16.62
N PHE A 307 -14.87 -1.70 -16.04
CA PHE A 307 -15.80 -0.65 -15.59
C PHE A 307 -16.66 -0.12 -16.74
N LYS A 308 -16.04 0.18 -17.89
CA LYS A 308 -16.74 0.66 -19.10
C LYS A 308 -17.74 -0.35 -19.66
N VAL A 309 -17.41 -1.65 -19.63
CA VAL A 309 -18.26 -2.72 -20.17
C VAL A 309 -19.43 -3.08 -19.26
N MET A 310 -19.21 -3.09 -17.94
CA MET A 310 -20.23 -3.48 -16.96
C MET A 310 -21.11 -2.31 -16.50
N GLY A 311 -20.58 -1.09 -16.56
CA GLY A 311 -21.14 0.06 -15.88
C GLY A 311 -20.89 0.03 -14.36
N ARG A 312 -20.99 1.22 -13.75
CA ARG A 312 -20.65 1.50 -12.34
C ARG A 312 -21.24 0.51 -11.34
N ASN A 313 -22.53 0.19 -11.48
CA ASN A 313 -23.26 -0.66 -10.51
C ASN A 313 -22.77 -2.12 -10.54
N ALA A 314 -22.66 -2.72 -11.73
CA ALA A 314 -22.24 -4.11 -11.86
C ALA A 314 -20.73 -4.27 -11.60
N PHE A 315 -19.91 -3.28 -11.94
CA PHE A 315 -18.51 -3.24 -11.54
C PHE A 315 -18.35 -3.24 -10.01
N GLY A 316 -19.05 -2.34 -9.30
CA GLY A 316 -19.01 -2.27 -7.84
C GLY A 316 -19.46 -3.57 -7.17
N GLN A 317 -20.49 -4.23 -7.71
CA GLN A 317 -21.00 -5.52 -7.22
C GLN A 317 -20.03 -6.70 -7.40
N VAL A 318 -19.12 -6.65 -8.38
CA VAL A 318 -18.16 -7.73 -8.64
C VAL A 318 -16.79 -7.42 -8.02
N PHE A 319 -16.25 -6.24 -8.30
CA PHE A 319 -14.90 -5.84 -7.95
C PHE A 319 -14.81 -5.00 -6.67
N GLY A 320 -15.90 -4.37 -6.22
CA GLY A 320 -15.91 -3.45 -5.08
C GLY A 320 -15.88 -4.13 -3.71
N LEU A 321 -16.31 -3.38 -2.68
CA LEU A 321 -16.42 -3.81 -1.29
C LEU A 321 -17.87 -3.60 -0.79
N PRO A 322 -18.61 -4.66 -0.37
CA PRO A 322 -18.30 -6.08 -0.52
C PRO A 322 -18.49 -6.55 -1.98
N GLY A 323 -17.48 -7.19 -2.55
CA GLY A 323 -17.50 -7.73 -3.91
C GLY A 323 -17.73 -9.24 -3.97
N LYS A 324 -17.65 -9.81 -5.18
CA LYS A 324 -17.90 -11.23 -5.43
C LYS A 324 -16.60 -11.93 -5.85
N PRO A 325 -15.77 -12.42 -4.91
CA PRO A 325 -14.45 -12.97 -5.22
C PRO A 325 -14.51 -14.13 -6.22
N ALA A 326 -15.52 -15.01 -6.13
CA ALA A 326 -15.71 -16.10 -7.09
C ALA A 326 -15.91 -15.62 -8.55
N MET A 327 -16.55 -14.46 -8.76
CA MET A 327 -16.66 -13.86 -10.09
C MET A 327 -15.32 -13.26 -10.55
N VAL A 328 -14.56 -12.65 -9.65
CA VAL A 328 -13.20 -12.15 -9.94
C VAL A 328 -12.27 -13.31 -10.35
N THR A 329 -12.28 -14.43 -9.61
CA THR A 329 -11.52 -15.65 -9.98
C THR A 329 -11.96 -16.21 -11.34
N THR A 330 -13.27 -16.20 -11.64
CA THR A 330 -13.80 -16.65 -12.94
C THR A 330 -13.31 -15.77 -14.08
N ILE A 331 -13.30 -14.44 -13.91
CA ILE A 331 -12.78 -13.49 -14.89
C ILE A 331 -11.26 -13.68 -15.07
N ALA A 332 -10.52 -13.82 -13.97
CA ALA A 332 -9.08 -14.10 -14.01
C ALA A 332 -8.77 -15.42 -14.76
N GLN A 333 -9.55 -16.48 -14.52
CA GLN A 333 -9.41 -17.76 -15.24
C GLN A 333 -9.68 -17.62 -16.74
N ARG A 334 -10.71 -16.87 -17.14
CA ARG A 334 -11.00 -16.56 -18.57
C ARG A 334 -9.85 -15.78 -19.23
N LEU A 335 -9.23 -14.86 -18.50
CA LEU A 335 -8.05 -14.11 -18.98
C LEU A 335 -6.81 -15.02 -19.11
N ARG A 336 -6.55 -15.91 -18.14
CA ARG A 336 -5.50 -16.94 -18.24
C ARG A 336 -5.68 -17.85 -19.46
N GLN A 337 -6.91 -18.32 -19.70
CA GLN A 337 -7.24 -19.15 -20.88
C GLN A 337 -7.00 -18.44 -22.22
N ARG A 338 -6.97 -17.11 -22.24
CA ARG A 338 -6.63 -16.29 -23.41
C ARG A 338 -5.18 -15.81 -23.44
N ASN A 339 -4.31 -16.42 -22.63
CA ASN A 339 -2.89 -16.10 -22.51
C ASN A 339 -2.61 -14.63 -22.14
N VAL A 340 -3.49 -14.03 -21.32
CA VAL A 340 -3.25 -12.69 -20.76
C VAL A 340 -2.20 -12.75 -19.66
N GLY A 341 -1.24 -11.82 -19.70
CA GLY A 341 -0.29 -11.59 -18.62
C GLY A 341 0.66 -10.43 -18.91
N SER A 342 1.81 -10.38 -18.23
CA SER A 342 2.80 -9.28 -18.33
C SER A 342 3.22 -8.89 -19.75
N ARG A 343 3.21 -9.83 -20.70
CA ARG A 343 3.59 -9.60 -22.12
C ARG A 343 2.44 -9.16 -23.03
N THR A 344 1.22 -9.02 -22.52
CA THR A 344 0.06 -8.64 -23.34
C THR A 344 0.08 -7.15 -23.67
N GLU A 345 0.12 -6.85 -24.97
CA GLU A 345 -0.10 -5.52 -25.57
C GLU A 345 -1.34 -4.81 -24.97
N LEU A 346 -1.25 -3.53 -24.60
CA LEU A 346 -2.34 -2.82 -23.92
C LEU A 346 -3.65 -2.80 -24.73
N LYS A 347 -3.56 -2.66 -26.07
CA LYS A 347 -4.74 -2.72 -26.96
C LYS A 347 -5.38 -4.10 -26.99
N ALA A 348 -4.56 -5.15 -27.02
CA ALA A 348 -5.04 -6.53 -26.97
C ALA A 348 -5.66 -6.83 -25.59
N LEU A 349 -5.03 -6.37 -24.51
CA LEU A 349 -5.53 -6.52 -23.14
C LEU A 349 -6.94 -5.95 -22.99
N ALA A 350 -7.21 -4.74 -23.50
CA ALA A 350 -8.56 -4.17 -23.51
C ALA A 350 -9.57 -5.10 -24.21
N ALA A 351 -9.31 -5.50 -25.46
CA ALA A 351 -10.22 -6.38 -26.21
C ALA A 351 -10.45 -7.75 -25.53
N LEU A 352 -9.39 -8.35 -25.00
CA LEU A 352 -9.46 -9.64 -24.28
C LEU A 352 -10.23 -9.52 -22.96
N THR A 353 -10.15 -8.37 -22.29
CA THR A 353 -10.95 -8.05 -21.09
C THR A 353 -12.41 -7.80 -21.43
N GLU A 354 -12.74 -7.07 -22.50
CA GLU A 354 -14.14 -6.88 -22.92
C GLU A 354 -14.84 -8.24 -23.11
N GLY A 355 -14.22 -9.15 -23.85
CA GLY A 355 -14.78 -10.48 -24.08
C GLY A 355 -14.73 -11.40 -22.85
N ALA A 356 -14.02 -11.06 -21.77
CA ALA A 356 -13.95 -11.88 -20.54
C ALA A 356 -15.03 -11.49 -19.55
N VAL A 357 -15.37 -10.20 -19.56
CA VAL A 357 -16.32 -9.52 -18.67
C VAL A 357 -17.74 -9.50 -19.24
N ARG A 358 -17.92 -9.49 -20.57
CA ARG A 358 -19.21 -9.86 -21.18
C ARG A 358 -19.50 -11.34 -20.88
N LEU A 359 -20.68 -11.59 -20.31
CA LEU A 359 -21.20 -12.92 -20.01
C LEU A 359 -21.69 -13.63 -21.28
#